data_AF-A0A521FFF9-F1
#
_entry.id   AF-A0A521FFF9-F1
#
_cell.length_a   1.000
_cell.length_b   1.000
_cell.length_c   1.000
_cell.angle_alpha   90.00
_cell.angle_beta   90.00
_cell.angle_gamma   90.00
#
_symmetry.space_group_name_H-M   'P 1'
#
loop_
_entity.id
_entity.type
_entity.pdbx_description
1 polymer ?
#
loop_
_entity_poly.entity_id
_entity_poly.type
_entity_poly.pdbx_seq_one_letter_code
_entity_poly.pdbx_strand_id
1 'polypeptide(L)'
;MNVLKKYWIVILIIVIIVNALGFYFAKESIGISDALEHVESDEVIARLKQKDNFYIFFVEIVIILDCWLALFIPYLVISNFIKKKNLSKK
;
A
#
# COMPACT_ATOMS: atom_id res chain seq x y z
N MET A 1 5.56 -18.83 13.57
CA MET A 1 6.50 -17.69 13.80
C MET A 1 7.88 -17.85 13.12
N ASN A 2 8.17 -18.95 12.41
CA ASN A 2 9.42 -19.12 11.64
C ASN A 2 9.38 -18.52 10.23
N VAL A 3 8.23 -18.55 9.55
CA VAL A 3 8.09 -18.01 8.18
C VAL A 3 8.33 -16.50 8.15
N LEU A 4 7.71 -15.74 9.08
CA LEU A 4 7.91 -14.30 9.19
C LEU A 4 9.38 -13.95 9.42
N LYS A 5 10.08 -14.67 10.32
CA LYS A 5 11.52 -14.48 10.57
C LYS A 5 12.41 -14.90 9.39
N LYS A 6 11.97 -15.85 8.57
CA LYS A 6 12.74 -16.32 7.40
C LYS A 6 12.60 -15.37 6.21
N TYR A 7 11.42 -14.79 6.01
CA TYR A 7 11.11 -13.98 4.83
C TYR A 7 10.95 -12.49 5.14
N TRP A 8 11.29 -12.01 6.33
CA TRP A 8 11.09 -10.62 6.72
C TRP A 8 11.72 -9.61 5.76
N ILE A 9 12.91 -9.92 5.20
CA ILE A 9 13.58 -9.09 4.18
C ILE A 9 12.78 -9.08 2.88
N VAL A 10 12.31 -10.24 2.42
CA VAL A 10 11.52 -10.34 1.19
C VAL A 10 10.20 -9.56 1.34
N ILE A 11 9.55 -9.70 2.50
CA ILE A 11 8.33 -8.95 2.84
C ILE A 11 8.62 -7.45 2.82
N LEU A 12 9.73 -7.01 3.43
CA LEU A 12 10.13 -5.59 3.43
C LEU A 12 10.34 -5.06 2.00
N ILE A 13 11.04 -5.81 1.15
CA ILE A 13 11.26 -5.44 -0.25
C ILE A 13 9.93 -5.33 -1.00
N ILE A 14 9.02 -6.29 -0.82
CA ILE A 14 7.70 -6.26 -1.45
C ILE A 14 6.92 -5.02 -1.00
N VAL A 15 6.91 -4.69 0.30
CA VAL A 15 6.23 -3.50 0.82
C VAL A 15 6.79 -2.22 0.22
N ILE A 16 8.12 -2.11 0.08
CA ILE A 16 8.78 -0.96 -0.56
C ILE A 16 8.36 -0.83 -2.02
N ILE A 17 8.37 -1.94 -2.78
CA ILE A 17 7.99 -1.95 -4.20
C ILE A 17 6.52 -1.53 -4.36
N VAL A 18 5.63 -2.10 -3.55
CA VAL A 18 4.19 -1.77 -3.57
C VAL A 18 3.95 -0.29 -3.26
N ASN A 19 4.66 0.26 -2.27
CA ASN A 19 4.59 1.68 -1.93
C ASN A 19 5.11 2.58 -3.08
N ALA A 20 6.25 2.22 -3.68
CA ALA A 20 6.81 2.96 -4.80
C ALA A 20 5.87 2.96 -6.02
N LEU A 21 5.24 1.81 -6.31
CA LEU A 21 4.22 1.70 -7.35
C LEU A 21 2.98 2.53 -7.03
N GLY A 22 2.51 2.51 -5.77
CA GLY A 22 1.41 3.35 -5.32
C GLY A 22 1.69 4.83 -5.54
N PHE A 23 2.88 5.30 -5.17
CA PHE A 23 3.28 6.69 -5.42
C PHE A 23 3.34 7.03 -6.91
N TYR A 24 3.90 6.14 -7.73
CA TYR A 24 3.95 6.32 -9.18
C TYR A 24 2.55 6.42 -9.79
N PHE A 25 1.64 5.52 -9.43
CA PHE A 25 0.26 5.53 -9.92
C PHE A 25 -0.54 6.72 -9.43
N ALA A 26 -0.32 7.18 -8.19
CA ALA A 26 -0.93 8.42 -7.70
C ALA A 26 -0.50 9.62 -8.55
N LYS A 27 0.79 9.72 -8.88
CA LYS A 27 1.30 10.79 -9.75
C LYS A 27 0.73 10.70 -11.16
N GLU A 28 0.69 9.50 -11.73
CA GLU A 28 0.18 9.28 -13.09
C GLU A 28 -1.33 9.55 -13.18
N SER A 29 -2.10 9.20 -12.13
CA SER A 29 -3.53 9.52 -12.02
C SER A 29 -3.78 11.04 -12.06
N ILE A 30 -2.99 11.83 -11.34
CA ILE A 30 -3.05 13.30 -11.41
C ILE A 30 -2.81 13.79 -12.84
N GLY A 31 -1.81 13.24 -13.53
CA GLY A 31 -1.52 13.58 -14.93
C GLY A 31 -2.62 13.15 -15.91
N ILE A 32 -3.30 12.03 -15.65
CA ILE A 32 -4.46 11.60 -16.46
C ILE A 32 -5.65 12.53 -16.24
N SER A 33 -5.89 12.98 -15.00
CA SER A 33 -6.94 13.95 -14.69
C SER A 33 -6.75 15.26 -15.47
N ASP A 34 -5.53 15.78 -15.49
CA ASP A 34 -5.16 16.97 -16.28
C ASP A 34 -5.34 16.73 -17.79
N ALA A 35 -4.91 15.56 -18.30
CA ALA A 35 -5.10 15.21 -19.71
C ALA A 35 -6.58 15.06 -20.10
N LEU A 36 -7.44 14.58 -19.20
CA LEU A 36 -8.89 14.45 -19.43
C LEU A 36 -9.58 15.80 -19.60
N GLU A 37 -9.05 16.89 -19.04
CA GLU A 37 -9.60 18.24 -19.18
C GLU A 37 -9.38 18.84 -20.58
N HIS A 38 -8.40 18.32 -21.32
CA HIS A 38 -7.97 18.85 -22.61
C HIS A 38 -8.25 17.94 -23.81
N VAL A 39 -8.83 16.75 -23.60
CA VAL A 39 -9.11 15.79 -24.66
C VAL A 39 -10.58 15.85 -25.08
N GLU A 40 -10.84 16.03 -26.38
CA GLU A 40 -12.20 16.07 -26.95
C GLU A 40 -12.69 14.72 -27.51
N SER A 41 -11.82 13.72 -27.64
CA SER A 41 -12.18 12.43 -28.23
C SER A 41 -12.77 11.47 -27.19
N ASP A 42 -14.04 11.11 -27.37
CA ASP A 42 -14.77 10.18 -26.50
C ASP A 42 -14.06 8.83 -26.29
N GLU A 43 -13.43 8.28 -27.33
CA GLU A 43 -12.72 7.00 -27.25
C GLU A 43 -11.45 7.10 -26.39
N VAL A 44 -10.76 8.25 -26.48
CA VAL A 44 -9.57 8.54 -25.66
C VAL A 44 -9.97 8.80 -24.21
N ILE A 45 -11.07 9.53 -23.98
CA ILE A 45 -11.65 9.77 -22.65
C ILE A 45 -11.97 8.45 -21.96
N ALA A 46 -12.65 7.53 -22.64
CA ALA A 46 -13.03 6.24 -22.07
C ALA A 46 -11.81 5.41 -21.63
N ARG A 47 -10.75 5.36 -22.44
CA ARG A 47 -9.50 4.65 -22.12
C ARG A 47 -8.76 5.30 -20.95
N LEU A 48 -8.63 6.62 -20.96
CA LEU A 48 -7.97 7.36 -19.89
C LEU A 48 -8.70 7.19 -18.55
N LYS A 49 -10.03 7.28 -18.55
CA LYS A 49 -10.86 7.10 -17.35
C LYS A 49 -10.75 5.69 -16.79
N GLN A 50 -10.70 4.66 -17.63
CA GLN A 50 -10.48 3.28 -17.18
C GLN A 50 -9.10 3.12 -16.52
N LYS A 51 -8.05 3.70 -17.12
CA LYS A 51 -6.69 3.69 -16.60
C LYS A 51 -6.59 4.42 -15.26
N ASP A 52 -7.22 5.58 -15.15
CA ASP A 52 -7.27 6.39 -13.94
C ASP A 52 -7.98 5.66 -12.79
N ASN A 53 -9.15 5.07 -13.06
CA ASN A 53 -9.87 4.26 -12.08
C ASN A 53 -9.00 3.10 -11.53
N PHE A 54 -8.24 2.43 -12.39
CA PHE A 54 -7.33 1.37 -11.94
C PHE A 54 -6.22 1.91 -11.03
N TYR A 55 -5.64 3.07 -11.36
CA TYR A 55 -4.61 3.70 -10.56
C TYR A 55 -5.11 4.19 -9.22
N ILE A 56 -6.27 4.86 -9.17
CA ILE A 56 -6.91 5.28 -7.93
C ILE A 56 -7.20 4.06 -7.05
N PHE A 57 -7.80 3.02 -7.61
CA PHE A 57 -8.10 1.79 -6.88
C PHE A 57 -6.84 1.12 -6.31
N PHE A 58 -5.76 1.07 -7.09
CA PHE A 58 -4.49 0.53 -6.60
C PHE A 58 -3.94 1.36 -5.44
N VAL A 59 -3.94 2.69 -5.57
CA VAL A 59 -3.47 3.61 -4.53
C VAL A 59 -4.28 3.43 -3.24
N GLU A 60 -5.60 3.31 -3.34
CA GLU A 60 -6.47 3.04 -2.19
C GLU A 60 -6.10 1.74 -1.47
N ILE A 61 -5.83 0.67 -2.21
CA ILE A 61 -5.36 -0.60 -1.62
C ILE A 61 -4.04 -0.42 -0.87
N VAL A 62 -3.08 0.31 -1.44
CA VAL A 62 -1.79 0.59 -0.79
C VAL A 62 -2.00 1.35 0.51
N ILE A 63 -2.83 2.39 0.52
CA ILE A 63 -3.16 3.17 1.72
C ILE A 63 -3.78 2.27 2.81
N ILE A 64 -4.74 1.41 2.44
CA ILE A 64 -5.36 0.47 3.38
C ILE A 64 -4.30 -0.48 3.96
N LEU A 65 -3.40 -1.00 3.13
CA LEU A 65 -2.32 -1.89 3.56
C LEU A 65 -1.36 -1.17 4.52
N ASP A 66 -0.98 0.06 4.24
CA ASP A 66 -0.11 0.86 5.10
C ASP A 66 -0.78 1.17 6.45
N CYS A 67 -2.06 1.56 6.45
CA CYS A 67 -2.85 1.75 7.67
C CYS A 67 -2.93 0.47 8.49
N TRP A 68 -3.16 -0.67 7.84
CA TRP A 68 -3.20 -1.96 8.52
C TRP A 68 -1.84 -2.30 9.15
N LEU A 69 -0.73 -2.12 8.42
CA LEU A 69 0.62 -2.34 8.94
C LEU A 69 0.93 -1.40 10.13
N ALA A 70 0.54 -0.13 10.02
CA ALA A 70 0.73 0.87 11.06
C ALA A 70 -0.02 0.53 12.36
N LEU A 71 -1.17 -0.16 12.28
CA LEU A 71 -1.90 -0.64 13.46
C LEU A 71 -1.38 -2.00 13.96
N PHE A 72 -1.07 -2.90 13.04
CA PHE A 72 -0.71 -4.28 13.35
C PHE A 72 0.69 -4.40 13.95
N ILE A 73 1.67 -3.63 13.47
CA ILE A 73 3.05 -3.68 13.97
C ILE A 73 3.13 -3.25 15.44
N PRO A 74 2.58 -2.09 15.88
CA PRO A 74 2.58 -1.71 17.30
C PRO A 74 1.85 -2.73 18.17
N TYR A 75 0.71 -3.25 17.70
CA TYR A 75 -0.02 -4.30 18.41
C TYR A 75 0.85 -5.55 18.65
N LEU A 76 1.57 -6.03 17.64
CA LEU A 76 2.49 -7.16 17.77
C LEU A 76 3.65 -6.85 18.72
N VAL A 77 4.21 -5.65 18.64
CA VAL A 77 5.31 -5.22 19.52
C VAL A 77 4.83 -5.21 20.98
N ILE A 78 3.74 -4.49 21.27
CA ILE A 78 3.18 -4.37 22.63
C ILE A 78 2.79 -5.74 23.18
N SER A 79 2.09 -6.57 22.40
CA SER A 79 1.65 -7.90 22.85
C SER A 79 2.83 -8.82 23.18
N ASN A 80 3.93 -8.75 22.43
CA ASN A 80 5.15 -9.50 22.72
C ASN A 80 5.85 -9.00 23.98
N PHE A 81 5.91 -7.68 24.22
CA PHE A 81 6.46 -7.12 25.46
C PHE A 81 5.65 -7.56 26.69
N ILE A 82 4.31 -7.52 26.62
CA ILE A 82 3.43 -7.97 27.70
C ILE A 82 3.66 -9.46 28.00
N LYS A 83 3.68 -10.32 26.97
CA LYS A 83 3.94 -11.76 27.13
C LYS A 83 5.30 -12.04 27.78
N LYS A 84 6.35 -11.34 27.35
CA LYS A 84 7.71 -11.50 27.90
C LYS A 84 7.78 -11.06 29.37
N LYS A 85 7.09 -9.98 29.75
CA LYS A 85 7.03 -9.50 31.14
C LYS A 85 6.32 -10.51 32.07
N ASN A 86 5.26 -11.16 31.59
CA ASN A 86 4.53 -12.15 32.37
C ASN A 86 5.30 -13.47 32.54
N LEU A 87 6.10 -13.87 31.54
CA LEU A 87 6.99 -15.04 31.64
C LEU A 87 8.18 -14.81 32.60
N SER A 88 8.69 -13.58 32.69
CA SER A 88 9.79 -13.23 33.62
C SER A 88 9.37 -13.17 35.09
N LYS A 89 8.05 -13.13 35.37
CA LYS A 89 7.50 -13.07 36.73
C LYS A 89 7.11 -14.43 37.31
N LYS A 90 7.28 -15.51 36.54
CA LYS A 90 6.97 -16.89 36.90
C LYS A 90 8.26 -17.66 37.09
#